data_AF-A0A546XTC4-F1
#
_entry.id   AF-A0A546XTC4-F1
#
_cell.length_a   1.000
_cell.length_b   1.000
_cell.length_c   1.000
_cell.angle_alpha   90.00
_cell.angle_beta   90.00
_cell.angle_gamma   90.00
#
_symmetry.space_group_name_H-M   'P 1'
#
loop_
_entity.id
_entity.type
_entity.pdbx_description
1 polymer ?
#
loop_
_entity_poly.entity_id
_entity_poly.type
_entity_poly.pdbx_seq_one_letter_code
_entity_poly.pdbx_strand_id
1 'polypeptide(L)'
;MLIKFANATPLAAAGPSSERCAEFKKGDEMNRNLTTLALMLAITVPSAANAASAAFAVANVNLRAGPGTAYPVVTTLFAGSAVTLHGCMANLSWCDIGWAGNRGWVAASYIRVEYNGNTIVITPSTTSQLNITVVSFNYGYWQAHYAGRHWYGHWDNYHGSPRHAHGAGVVACGPNACRYGSVRHNHDGTTIRHGKIVRP
;
A
#
# COMPACT_ATOMS: atom_id res chain seq x y z
N MET A 1 -27.45 -56.38 -26.67
CA MET A 1 -27.89 -55.17 -25.95
C MET A 1 -27.27 -55.23 -24.56
N LEU A 2 -26.17 -54.52 -24.38
CA LEU A 2 -25.20 -54.65 -23.28
C LEU A 2 -24.97 -53.26 -22.71
N ILE A 3 -25.41 -52.98 -21.48
CA ILE A 3 -24.78 -51.97 -20.63
C ILE A 3 -24.79 -52.52 -19.20
N LYS A 4 -23.68 -53.13 -18.80
CA LYS A 4 -23.40 -53.51 -17.41
C LYS A 4 -22.62 -52.37 -16.77
N PHE A 5 -23.16 -51.83 -15.69
CA PHE A 5 -22.46 -50.97 -14.74
C PHE A 5 -21.50 -51.83 -13.90
N ALA A 6 -20.26 -51.36 -13.72
CA ALA A 6 -19.41 -51.71 -12.59
C ALA A 6 -18.29 -50.66 -12.44
N ASN A 7 -18.41 -49.83 -11.41
CA ASN A 7 -17.29 -49.06 -10.86
C ASN A 7 -16.39 -50.03 -10.07
N ALA A 8 -15.09 -49.98 -10.34
CA ALA A 8 -14.07 -50.63 -9.54
C ALA A 8 -13.22 -49.56 -8.85
N THR A 9 -13.37 -49.47 -7.53
CA THR A 9 -12.46 -48.76 -6.61
C THR A 9 -11.36 -49.74 -6.20
N PRO A 10 -10.06 -49.39 -6.22
CA PRO A 10 -9.02 -50.26 -5.70
C PRO A 10 -8.93 -50.22 -4.17
N LEU A 11 -8.61 -51.39 -3.63
CA LEU A 11 -8.40 -51.75 -2.23
C LEU A 11 -6.90 -52.03 -2.01
N ALA A 12 -6.29 -51.44 -0.98
CA ALA A 12 -5.12 -51.90 -0.19
C ALA A 12 -4.52 -50.68 0.55
N ALA A 13 -4.11 -50.67 1.81
CA ALA A 13 -3.79 -51.68 2.83
C ALA A 13 -4.03 -51.04 4.24
N ALA A 14 -4.63 -51.70 5.25
CA ALA A 14 -4.03 -52.57 6.28
C ALA A 14 -2.70 -52.02 6.85
N GLY A 15 -2.49 -51.74 8.14
CA GLY A 15 -3.16 -52.14 9.39
C GLY A 15 -2.49 -51.48 10.64
N PRO A 16 -2.67 -52.00 11.88
CA PRO A 16 -3.10 -51.21 13.06
C PRO A 16 -2.21 -51.31 14.32
N SER A 17 -2.39 -50.38 15.28
CA SER A 17 -2.20 -50.65 16.74
C SER A 17 -2.64 -49.46 17.62
N SER A 18 -3.91 -49.44 18.04
CA SER A 18 -4.41 -48.59 19.14
C SER A 18 -4.85 -49.48 20.29
N GLU A 19 -4.12 -49.45 21.39
CA GLU A 19 -4.47 -50.15 22.62
C GLU A 19 -5.48 -49.32 23.44
N ARG A 20 -6.66 -49.92 23.65
CA ARG A 20 -7.37 -50.12 24.92
C ARG A 20 -7.67 -48.87 25.75
N CYS A 21 -8.94 -48.44 25.75
CA CYS A 21 -9.93 -48.78 26.78
C CYS A 21 -9.65 -48.16 28.16
N ALA A 22 -10.44 -47.16 28.56
CA ALA A 22 -11.40 -47.32 29.66
C ALA A 22 -12.19 -46.03 29.88
N GLU A 23 -13.51 -46.18 29.77
CA GLU A 23 -14.56 -45.28 30.18
C GLU A 23 -14.63 -45.19 31.72
N PHE A 24 -14.63 -43.99 32.30
CA PHE A 24 -14.74 -43.78 33.75
C PHE A 24 -16.15 -43.32 34.13
N LYS A 25 -16.83 -44.18 34.89
CA LYS A 25 -18.25 -44.08 35.30
C LYS A 25 -18.55 -42.88 36.21
N LYS A 26 -19.78 -42.39 36.05
CA LYS A 26 -20.45 -41.34 36.85
C LYS A 26 -21.10 -41.94 38.11
N GLY A 27 -20.82 -41.30 39.25
CA GLY A 27 -21.69 -41.21 40.42
C GLY A 27 -21.63 -42.36 41.41
N ASP A 28 -20.99 -42.14 42.57
CA ASP A 28 -21.60 -42.38 43.88
C ASP A 28 -20.79 -41.73 45.02
N GLU A 29 -21.53 -41.10 45.93
CA GLU A 29 -21.23 -40.77 47.33
C GLU A 29 -20.37 -39.55 47.73
N MET A 30 -21.13 -38.49 48.00
CA MET A 30 -20.94 -37.37 48.92
C MET A 30 -20.59 -37.78 50.37
N ASN A 31 -19.47 -37.29 50.95
CA ASN A 31 -19.33 -36.79 52.35
C ASN A 31 -17.88 -36.75 52.92
N ARG A 32 -17.10 -35.67 52.67
CA ARG A 32 -16.28 -35.08 53.76
C ARG A 32 -15.65 -33.74 53.37
N ASN A 33 -16.26 -32.67 53.88
CA ASN A 33 -15.61 -31.47 54.40
C ASN A 33 -14.12 -31.27 54.06
N LEU A 34 -13.84 -30.31 53.16
CA LEU A 34 -12.98 -29.15 53.44
C LEU A 34 -12.91 -28.24 52.20
N THR A 35 -13.58 -27.10 52.34
CA THR A 35 -13.37 -25.83 51.64
C THR A 35 -11.95 -25.62 51.11
N THR A 36 -11.78 -25.40 49.81
CA THR A 36 -10.89 -24.34 49.28
C THR A 36 -11.25 -24.05 47.82
N LEU A 37 -11.95 -22.94 47.64
CA LEU A 37 -12.24 -22.30 46.37
C LEU A 37 -10.93 -21.65 45.88
N ALA A 38 -10.13 -22.35 45.05
CA ALA A 38 -8.96 -21.76 44.42
C ALA A 38 -9.40 -20.84 43.28
N LEU A 39 -9.53 -19.56 43.65
CA LEU A 39 -9.84 -18.40 42.83
C LEU A 39 -8.91 -18.30 41.61
N MET A 40 -9.43 -18.61 40.42
CA MET A 40 -8.82 -18.24 39.13
C MET A 40 -8.78 -16.72 39.03
N LEU A 41 -7.67 -16.11 39.48
CA LEU A 41 -7.43 -14.68 39.37
C LEU A 41 -7.10 -14.37 37.91
N ALA A 42 -8.10 -13.96 37.14
CA ALA A 42 -7.95 -13.47 35.77
C ALA A 42 -7.08 -12.20 35.81
N ILE A 43 -5.81 -12.32 35.39
CA ILE A 43 -4.92 -11.18 35.21
C ILE A 43 -5.39 -10.44 33.96
N THR A 44 -6.27 -9.45 34.13
CA THR A 44 -6.58 -8.49 33.08
C THR A 44 -5.39 -7.54 32.95
N VAL A 45 -4.47 -7.82 32.03
CA VAL A 45 -3.43 -6.85 31.66
C VAL A 45 -4.15 -5.69 30.95
N PRO A 46 -4.11 -4.45 31.48
CA PRO A 46 -4.60 -3.31 30.73
C PRO A 46 -3.69 -3.11 29.51
N SER A 47 -4.21 -3.39 28.32
CA SER A 47 -3.57 -2.93 27.09
C SER A 47 -3.70 -1.41 27.06
N ALA A 48 -2.57 -0.72 27.11
CA ALA A 48 -2.55 0.70 26.79
C ALA A 48 -3.05 0.85 25.35
N ALA A 49 -4.28 1.33 25.18
CA ALA A 49 -4.80 1.71 23.88
C ALA A 49 -4.00 2.92 23.43
N ASN A 50 -3.00 2.70 22.57
CA ASN A 50 -2.34 3.79 21.86
C ASN A 50 -3.42 4.53 21.08
N ALA A 51 -3.74 5.76 21.47
CA ALA A 51 -4.66 6.59 20.71
C ALA A 51 -4.09 6.74 19.30
N ALA A 52 -4.72 6.08 18.33
CA ALA A 52 -4.39 6.25 16.92
C ALA A 52 -4.56 7.74 16.62
N SER A 53 -3.44 8.42 16.36
CA SER A 53 -3.44 9.86 16.19
C SER A 53 -4.27 10.20 14.95
N ALA A 54 -5.37 10.93 15.15
CA ALA A 54 -6.30 11.22 14.07
C ALA A 54 -5.63 12.19 13.09
N ALA A 55 -5.51 11.79 11.83
CA ALA A 55 -4.98 12.65 10.78
C ALA A 55 -6.12 13.26 9.98
N PHE A 56 -5.96 14.51 9.54
CA PHE A 56 -6.98 15.20 8.76
C PHE A 56 -6.39 16.20 7.76
N ALA A 57 -7.16 16.48 6.70
CA ALA A 57 -6.81 17.48 5.70
C ALA A 57 -7.19 18.89 6.18
N VAL A 58 -6.28 19.87 6.08
CA VAL A 58 -6.57 21.27 6.47
C VAL A 58 -7.16 22.12 5.35
N ALA A 59 -7.15 21.63 4.12
CA ALA A 59 -7.66 22.34 2.95
C ALA A 59 -8.22 21.35 1.92
N ASN A 60 -8.90 21.89 0.91
CA ASN A 60 -9.27 21.10 -0.27
C ASN A 60 -8.02 20.71 -1.04
N VAL A 61 -7.71 19.42 -1.10
CA VAL A 61 -6.46 18.92 -1.67
C VAL A 61 -6.69 17.63 -2.45
N ASN A 62 -5.96 17.47 -3.55
CA ASN A 62 -6.08 16.27 -4.37
C ASN A 62 -5.32 15.10 -3.75
N LEU A 63 -6.00 13.96 -3.61
CA LEU A 63 -5.40 12.67 -3.40
C LEU A 63 -4.88 12.16 -4.75
N ARG A 64 -3.58 11.89 -4.85
CA ARG A 64 -2.92 11.53 -6.12
C ARG A 64 -2.44 10.09 -6.11
N ALA A 65 -2.25 9.53 -7.30
CA ALA A 65 -1.82 8.15 -7.43
C ALA A 65 -0.36 7.94 -6.96
N GLY A 66 0.45 8.99 -6.97
CA GLY A 66 1.86 8.95 -6.57
C GLY A 66 2.37 10.28 -6.02
N PRO A 67 3.62 10.31 -5.53
CA PRO A 67 4.24 11.43 -4.85
C PRO A 67 4.71 12.49 -5.85
N GLY A 68 3.77 13.27 -6.38
CA GLY A 68 4.07 14.33 -7.35
C GLY A 68 2.81 14.88 -8.02
N THR A 69 2.91 16.08 -8.58
CA THR A 69 1.78 16.70 -9.30
C THR A 69 1.54 16.13 -10.69
N ALA A 70 2.51 15.41 -11.26
CA ALA A 70 2.38 14.69 -12.53
C ALA A 70 1.52 13.43 -12.45
N TYR A 71 1.33 12.88 -11.24
CA TYR A 71 0.50 11.69 -11.05
C TYR A 71 -0.99 12.04 -11.14
N PRO A 72 -1.81 11.12 -11.67
CA PRO A 72 -3.24 11.34 -11.85
C PRO A 72 -3.92 11.52 -10.49
N VAL A 73 -5.01 12.28 -10.51
CA VAL A 73 -5.85 12.49 -9.33
C VAL A 73 -6.72 11.25 -9.13
N VAL A 74 -6.66 10.70 -7.92
CA VAL A 74 -7.47 9.56 -7.45
C VAL A 74 -8.84 10.08 -7.03
N THR A 75 -8.86 11.14 -6.22
CA THR A 75 -10.04 11.89 -5.76
C THR A 75 -9.59 13.20 -5.08
N THR A 76 -10.52 13.99 -4.56
CA THR A 76 -10.26 15.23 -3.81
C THR A 76 -10.72 15.07 -2.37
N LEU A 77 -9.85 15.43 -1.42
CA LEU A 77 -10.16 15.56 0.00
C LEU A 77 -10.70 16.96 0.26
N PHE A 78 -11.78 17.05 1.04
CA PHE A 78 -12.27 18.32 1.54
C PHE A 78 -11.55 18.70 2.85
N ALA A 79 -11.48 19.99 3.14
CA ALA A 79 -10.98 20.46 4.43
C ALA A 79 -11.77 19.80 5.59
N GLY A 80 -11.07 19.37 6.64
CA GLY A 80 -11.65 18.63 7.77
C GLY A 80 -11.86 17.14 7.52
N SER A 81 -11.55 16.61 6.33
CA SER A 81 -11.66 15.18 6.07
C SER A 81 -10.69 14.40 6.95
N ALA A 82 -11.23 13.53 7.81
CA ALA A 82 -10.43 12.57 8.57
C ALA A 82 -9.85 11.52 7.62
N VAL A 83 -8.55 11.27 7.71
CA VAL A 83 -7.81 10.35 6.85
C VAL A 83 -7.04 9.33 7.68
N THR A 84 -6.83 8.15 7.12
CA THR A 84 -5.92 7.16 7.70
C THR A 84 -4.51 7.46 7.20
N LEU A 85 -3.61 7.89 8.09
CA LEU A 85 -2.21 8.11 7.74
C LEU A 85 -1.45 6.78 7.81
N HIS A 86 -0.94 6.31 6.67
CA HIS A 86 -0.19 5.06 6.62
C HIS A 86 1.33 5.27 6.68
N GLY A 87 1.78 6.43 6.26
CA GLY A 87 3.18 6.81 6.35
C GLY A 87 3.48 8.07 5.56
N CYS A 88 4.71 8.57 5.71
CA CYS A 88 5.21 9.66 4.89
C CYS A 88 6.55 9.30 4.26
N MET A 89 6.90 9.99 3.18
CA MET A 89 8.24 9.85 2.58
C MET A 89 9.31 10.34 3.54
N ALA A 90 10.54 9.85 3.39
CA ALA A 90 11.67 10.25 4.23
C ALA A 90 11.93 11.79 4.20
N ASN A 91 11.65 12.44 3.07
CA ASN A 91 11.78 13.89 2.90
C ASN A 91 10.53 14.69 3.32
N LEU A 92 9.50 14.02 3.86
CA LEU A 92 8.22 14.59 4.28
C LEU A 92 7.53 15.45 3.22
N SER A 93 7.83 15.26 1.94
CA SER A 93 7.16 16.02 0.87
C SER A 93 5.75 15.48 0.60
N TRP A 94 5.58 14.16 0.77
CA TRP A 94 4.32 13.46 0.51
C TRP A 94 4.04 12.45 1.62
N CYS A 95 2.76 12.32 1.95
CA CYS A 95 2.23 11.30 2.84
C CYS A 95 1.25 10.41 2.10
N ASP A 96 1.33 9.13 2.41
CA ASP A 96 0.46 8.09 1.91
C ASP A 96 -0.73 7.94 2.88
N ILE A 97 -1.93 8.19 2.36
CA ILE A 97 -3.16 8.24 3.15
C ILE A 97 -4.25 7.37 2.52
N GLY A 98 -5.16 6.91 3.39
CA GLY A 98 -6.40 6.26 3.03
C GLY A 98 -7.59 7.18 3.28
N TRP A 99 -8.49 7.30 2.31
CA TRP A 99 -9.75 8.04 2.45
C TRP A 99 -10.85 7.48 1.55
N ALA A 100 -12.05 7.27 2.12
CA ALA A 100 -13.23 6.78 1.40
C ALA A 100 -12.95 5.56 0.49
N GLY A 101 -12.23 4.56 1.01
CA GLY A 101 -11.84 3.36 0.27
C GLY A 101 -10.75 3.55 -0.79
N ASN A 102 -10.26 4.78 -0.98
CA ASN A 102 -9.14 5.09 -1.86
C ASN A 102 -7.84 5.15 -1.05
N ARG A 103 -6.74 4.76 -1.70
CA ARG A 103 -5.38 4.86 -1.19
C ARG A 103 -4.58 5.76 -2.12
N GLY A 104 -3.74 6.65 -1.59
CA GLY A 104 -2.99 7.58 -2.43
C GLY A 104 -2.13 8.56 -1.65
N TRP A 105 -1.53 9.50 -2.39
CA TRP A 105 -0.53 10.42 -1.90
C TRP A 105 -1.07 11.85 -1.85
N VAL A 106 -0.74 12.55 -0.77
CA VAL A 106 -1.08 13.96 -0.54
C VAL A 106 0.17 14.68 -0.04
N ALA A 107 0.33 15.97 -0.36
CA ALA A 107 1.48 16.70 0.15
C ALA A 107 1.35 16.85 1.68
N ALA A 108 2.43 16.57 2.41
CA ALA A 108 2.41 16.52 3.88
C ALA A 108 1.99 17.85 4.51
N SER A 109 2.25 18.97 3.82
CA SER A 109 1.86 20.32 4.23
C SER A 109 0.36 20.50 4.41
N TYR A 110 -0.47 19.70 3.74
CA TYR A 110 -1.94 19.73 3.85
C TYR A 110 -2.52 18.76 4.88
N ILE A 111 -1.67 17.97 5.54
CA ILE A 111 -2.10 17.03 6.57
C ILE A 111 -1.66 17.54 7.94
N ARG A 112 -2.56 17.38 8.90
CA ARG A 112 -2.25 17.55 10.31
C ARG A 112 -2.63 16.30 11.06
N VAL A 113 -2.00 16.13 12.21
CA VAL A 113 -2.28 15.02 13.12
C VAL A 113 -2.71 15.59 14.45
N GLU A 114 -3.75 15.02 15.05
CA GLU A 114 -4.15 15.32 16.41
C GLU A 114 -3.43 14.40 17.38
N TYR A 115 -2.72 15.00 18.32
CA TYR A 115 -2.02 14.30 19.39
C TYR A 115 -2.23 15.03 20.71
N ASN A 116 -2.77 14.32 21.71
CA ASN A 116 -3.10 14.87 23.03
C ASN A 116 -3.93 16.17 22.99
N GLY A 117 -4.93 16.24 22.10
CA GLY A 117 -5.80 17.40 21.93
C GLY A 117 -5.18 18.59 21.18
N ASN A 118 -3.94 18.45 20.69
CA ASN A 118 -3.26 19.45 19.89
C ASN A 118 -3.14 19.02 18.43
N THR A 119 -3.40 19.93 17.51
CA THR A 119 -3.12 19.76 16.08
C THR A 119 -1.66 20.06 15.80
N ILE A 120 -0.90 19.06 15.33
CA ILE A 120 0.52 19.18 15.03
C ILE A 120 0.81 19.01 13.54
N VAL A 121 1.87 19.69 13.10
CA VAL A 121 2.42 19.57 11.74
C VAL A 121 3.31 18.33 11.68
N ILE A 122 3.30 17.64 10.55
CA ILE A 122 4.20 16.51 10.30
C ILE A 122 5.61 17.05 10.06
N THR A 123 6.48 16.88 11.05
CA THR A 123 7.92 17.16 11.03
C THR A 123 8.71 15.90 11.39
N PRO A 124 10.04 15.85 11.16
CA PRO A 124 10.84 14.67 11.45
C PRO A 124 10.76 14.23 12.93
N SER A 125 10.72 15.19 13.86
CA SER A 125 10.56 14.90 15.29
C SER A 125 9.20 14.26 15.58
N THR A 126 8.11 14.81 15.03
CA THR A 126 6.77 14.25 15.25
C THR A 126 6.59 12.88 14.60
N THR A 127 7.23 12.60 13.46
CA THR A 127 7.15 11.28 12.83
C THR A 127 7.75 10.19 13.70
N SER A 128 8.85 10.49 14.41
CA SER A 128 9.44 9.57 15.38
C SER A 128 8.59 9.42 16.65
N GLN A 129 7.97 10.50 17.11
CA GLN A 129 7.11 10.45 18.31
C GLN A 129 5.80 9.68 18.09
N LEU A 130 5.25 9.75 16.88
CA LEU A 130 3.97 9.14 16.51
C LEU A 130 4.13 7.78 15.80
N ASN A 131 5.36 7.24 15.71
CA ASN A 131 5.67 6.03 14.95
C ASN A 131 5.10 6.05 13.51
N ILE A 132 5.14 7.21 12.86
CA ILE A 132 4.72 7.33 11.45
C ILE A 132 5.77 6.61 10.61
N THR A 133 5.33 5.58 9.89
CA THR A 133 6.22 4.76 9.07
C THR A 133 6.74 5.54 7.87
N VAL A 134 8.02 5.33 7.54
CA VAL A 134 8.60 5.85 6.30
C VAL A 134 8.19 4.94 5.15
N VAL A 135 7.50 5.50 4.16
CA VAL A 135 6.99 4.76 2.99
C VAL A 135 7.61 5.28 1.71
N SER A 136 7.69 4.39 0.73
CA SER A 136 8.22 4.68 -0.61
C SER A 136 7.20 4.29 -1.67
N PHE A 137 7.10 5.11 -2.71
CA PHE A 137 6.30 4.79 -3.87
C PHE A 137 7.11 3.93 -4.85
N ASN A 138 6.53 2.84 -5.34
CA ASN A 138 7.16 1.92 -6.29
C ASN A 138 6.09 1.22 -7.14
N TYR A 139 6.53 0.41 -8.10
CA TYR A 139 5.63 -0.32 -8.99
C TYR A 139 4.71 -1.30 -8.25
N GLY A 140 5.18 -1.98 -7.21
CA GLY A 140 4.36 -2.88 -6.40
C GLY A 140 3.20 -2.16 -5.71
N TYR A 141 3.44 -0.96 -5.18
CA TYR A 141 2.38 -0.10 -4.64
C TYR A 141 1.34 0.24 -5.73
N TRP A 142 1.80 0.58 -6.93
CA TRP A 142 0.90 0.90 -8.05
C TRP A 142 0.01 -0.29 -8.45
N GLN A 143 0.60 -1.47 -8.58
CA GLN A 143 -0.12 -2.72 -8.88
C GLN A 143 -1.16 -3.03 -7.80
N ALA A 144 -0.80 -2.85 -6.52
CA ALA A 144 -1.67 -3.19 -5.39
C ALA A 144 -2.91 -2.29 -5.27
N HIS A 145 -2.80 -1.00 -5.63
CA HIS A 145 -3.86 -0.03 -5.32
C HIS A 145 -4.65 0.50 -6.52
N TYR A 146 -4.16 0.31 -7.76
CA TYR A 146 -4.73 1.00 -8.91
C TYR A 146 -5.17 0.12 -10.08
N ALA A 147 -5.15 -1.21 -9.96
CA ALA A 147 -5.50 -2.12 -11.06
C ALA A 147 -6.82 -1.82 -11.78
N GLY A 148 -7.82 -1.27 -11.08
CA GLY A 148 -9.13 -0.91 -11.65
C GLY A 148 -9.24 0.51 -12.24
N ARG A 149 -8.16 1.30 -12.25
CA ARG A 149 -8.21 2.71 -12.71
C ARG A 149 -7.95 2.80 -14.22
N HIS A 150 -8.67 3.68 -14.91
CA HIS A 150 -8.53 3.85 -16.37
C HIS A 150 -7.11 4.26 -16.80
N TRP A 151 -6.36 4.95 -15.94
CA TRP A 151 -4.97 5.36 -16.16
C TRP A 151 -3.93 4.32 -15.71
N TYR A 152 -4.36 3.19 -15.15
CA TYR A 152 -3.48 2.17 -14.56
C TYR A 152 -2.41 1.63 -15.50
N GLY A 153 -2.79 1.34 -16.75
CA GLY A 153 -1.90 0.74 -17.76
C GLY A 153 -0.80 1.67 -18.28
N HIS A 154 -0.79 2.93 -17.84
CA HIS A 154 0.12 3.96 -18.31
C HIS A 154 1.22 4.29 -17.29
N TRP A 155 1.72 3.29 -16.56
CA TRP A 155 2.77 3.46 -15.55
C TRP A 155 3.98 4.25 -16.06
N ASP A 156 4.47 3.95 -17.27
CA ASP A 156 5.65 4.59 -17.86
C ASP A 156 5.48 6.11 -18.07
N ASN A 157 4.24 6.61 -18.12
CA ASN A 157 3.95 8.04 -18.19
C ASN A 157 4.18 8.74 -16.85
N TYR A 158 4.18 7.99 -15.75
CA TYR A 158 4.20 8.50 -14.38
C TYR A 158 5.44 8.08 -13.58
N HIS A 159 6.08 6.96 -13.95
CA HIS A 159 7.29 6.46 -13.31
C HIS A 159 8.30 6.02 -14.36
N GLY A 160 9.48 6.63 -14.34
CA GLY A 160 10.59 6.17 -15.20
C GLY A 160 10.47 6.59 -16.65
N SER A 161 10.54 7.90 -16.89
CA SER A 161 11.22 8.42 -18.07
C SER A 161 11.60 9.88 -17.84
N PRO A 162 12.88 10.27 -18.00
CA PRO A 162 13.30 11.67 -18.16
C PRO A 162 12.68 12.36 -19.40
N ARG A 163 11.62 11.82 -20.00
CA ARG A 163 11.08 12.22 -21.31
C ARG A 163 10.23 13.49 -21.28
N HIS A 164 10.36 14.30 -20.24
CA HIS A 164 9.93 15.70 -20.23
C HIS A 164 11.11 16.65 -20.01
N ALA A 165 12.35 16.19 -20.13
CA ALA A 165 13.39 17.02 -20.68
C ALA A 165 13.09 17.13 -22.19
N HIS A 166 12.57 18.28 -22.62
CA HIS A 166 12.65 18.67 -24.03
C HIS A 166 14.14 18.81 -24.39
N GLY A 167 14.82 17.70 -24.70
CA GLY A 167 16.28 17.72 -24.81
C GLY A 167 16.86 16.47 -25.45
N ALA A 168 17.09 16.58 -26.77
CA ALA A 168 18.09 15.85 -27.55
C ALA A 168 18.04 14.30 -27.52
N GLY A 169 17.32 13.71 -28.48
CA GLY A 169 17.61 12.35 -28.92
C GLY A 169 18.81 12.36 -29.87
N VAL A 170 19.73 11.41 -29.73
CA VAL A 170 20.71 11.12 -30.80
C VAL A 170 19.96 10.59 -32.02
N VAL A 171 20.06 11.29 -33.14
CA VAL A 171 19.35 10.94 -34.38
C VAL A 171 20.22 10.05 -35.28
N ALA A 172 21.55 10.18 -35.21
CA ALA A 172 22.50 9.31 -35.90
C ALA A 172 23.94 9.55 -35.39
N CYS A 173 24.76 8.50 -35.35
CA CYS A 173 26.20 8.59 -35.10
C CYS A 173 26.98 8.05 -36.30
N GLY A 174 28.00 8.80 -36.73
CA GLY A 174 29.01 8.37 -37.70
C GLY A 174 30.40 8.30 -37.05
N PRO A 175 31.43 7.86 -37.79
CA PRO A 175 32.76 7.55 -37.24
C PRO A 175 33.46 8.74 -36.55
N ASN A 176 33.05 9.98 -36.84
CA ASN A 176 33.71 11.18 -36.31
C ASN A 176 32.78 12.12 -35.51
N ALA A 177 31.46 11.86 -35.46
CA ALA A 177 30.52 12.68 -34.68
C ALA A 177 29.13 12.04 -34.54
N CYS A 178 28.43 12.38 -33.45
CA CYS A 178 27.01 12.12 -33.25
C CYS A 178 26.17 13.38 -33.45
N ARG A 179 25.05 13.26 -34.17
CA ARG A 179 24.05 14.33 -34.31
C ARG A 179 22.98 14.18 -33.23
N TYR A 180 22.83 15.22 -32.42
CA TYR A 180 21.75 15.38 -31.46
C TYR A 180 20.67 16.28 -32.05
N GLY A 181 19.42 15.82 -32.05
CA GLY A 181 18.27 16.59 -32.51
C GLY A 181 17.14 16.54 -31.50
N SER A 182 16.42 17.66 -31.33
CA SER A 182 15.12 17.62 -30.66
C SER A 182 14.06 17.32 -31.71
N VAL A 183 13.31 16.22 -31.53
CA VAL A 183 12.16 15.89 -32.35
C VAL A 183 10.93 16.27 -31.53
N ARG A 184 10.14 17.23 -32.03
CA ARG A 184 8.81 17.53 -31.47
C ARG A 184 7.78 16.91 -32.39
N HIS A 185 6.94 16.03 -31.84
CA HIS A 185 5.78 15.47 -32.53
C HIS A 185 4.56 16.31 -32.15
N ASN A 186 3.89 16.86 -33.16
CA ASN A 186 2.61 17.54 -32.97
C ASN A 186 1.46 16.52 -33.09
N HIS A 187 0.29 16.87 -32.55
CA HIS A 187 -0.93 16.03 -32.58
C HIS A 187 -1.48 15.78 -33.99
N ASP A 188 -1.03 16.53 -34.99
CA ASP A 188 -1.35 16.40 -36.42
C ASP A 188 -0.35 15.51 -37.19
N GLY A 189 0.61 14.89 -36.49
CA GLY A 189 1.64 14.04 -37.09
C GLY A 189 2.80 14.79 -37.73
N THR A 190 2.86 16.13 -37.64
CA THR A 190 3.96 16.91 -38.20
C THR A 190 5.20 16.89 -37.29
N THR A 191 6.39 16.92 -37.91
CA THR A 191 7.69 16.92 -37.22
C THR A 191 8.51 18.14 -37.65
N ILE A 192 8.83 19.04 -36.71
CA ILE A 192 9.69 20.21 -36.95
C ILE A 192 11.13 19.90 -36.51
N ARG A 193 12.13 20.08 -37.38
CA ARG A 193 13.57 19.88 -37.10
C ARG A 193 14.28 21.25 -37.03
N HIS A 194 14.81 21.63 -35.87
CA HIS A 194 15.68 22.81 -35.73
C HIS A 194 17.11 22.43 -35.34
N GLY A 195 18.09 23.07 -35.99
CA GLY A 195 19.45 23.27 -35.48
C GLY A 195 20.57 22.49 -36.18
N LYS A 196 21.34 23.15 -37.04
CA LYS A 196 22.70 22.75 -37.45
C LYS A 196 23.68 23.65 -36.68
N ILE A 197 24.50 23.08 -35.79
CA ILE A 197 25.67 23.79 -35.25
C ILE A 197 26.85 23.41 -36.13
N VAL A 198 27.43 24.39 -36.82
CA VAL A 198 28.74 24.31 -37.47
C VAL A 198 29.65 25.26 -36.70
N ARG A 199 30.82 24.77 -36.28
CA ARG A 199 31.92 25.63 -35.79
C ARG A 199 33.01 25.67 -36.89
N PRO A 200 33.79 26.76 -36.99
CA PRO A 200 34.82 26.94 -38.02
C PRO A 200 35.89 25.85 -37.98
#